data_AF-A0A6G1DEH2-F1
#
_entry.id   AF-A0A6G1DEH2-F1
#
_cell.length_a   1.000
_cell.length_b   1.000
_cell.length_c   1.000
_cell.angle_alpha   90.00
_cell.angle_beta   90.00
_cell.angle_gamma   90.00
#
_symmetry.space_group_name_H-M   'P 1'
#
loop_
_entity.id
_entity.type
_entity.pdbx_description
1 polymer ?
#
loop_
_entity_poly.entity_id
_entity_poly.type
_entity_poly.pdbx_seq_one_letter_code
_entity_poly.pdbx_strand_id
1 'polypeptide(L)'
;MDLFRKCMEPVVKCLRDAKMDKSTVHDVVLVGGSTRIPRVLQLPQDFFNGKDLCKSINPDEAVAYGAAVQSAILSGEGNEKVQDLLLLDVTPLSLGLETAGGVMTVFIPRNTTIPTKEQVFSTYSDN
;
A
#
# COMPACT_ATOMS: atom_id res chain seq x y z
N MET A 1 -0.66 -0.18 -25.72
CA MET A 1 -0.34 1.10 -25.03
C MET A 1 -1.26 1.43 -23.86
N ASP A 2 -2.47 0.86 -23.80
CA ASP A 2 -3.44 1.10 -22.73
C ASP A 2 -2.99 0.58 -21.34
N LEU A 3 -2.49 -0.67 -21.27
CA LEU A 3 -2.12 -1.32 -20.00
C LEU A 3 -1.07 -0.55 -19.18
N PHE A 4 -0.05 0.02 -19.83
CA PHE A 4 0.98 0.79 -19.14
C PHE A 4 0.41 2.06 -18.48
N ARG A 5 -0.57 2.72 -19.12
CA ARG A 5 -1.19 3.92 -18.56
C ARG A 5 -2.09 3.56 -17.37
N LYS A 6 -2.80 2.43 -17.44
CA LYS A 6 -3.62 1.91 -16.33
C LYS A 6 -2.82 1.69 -15.06
N CYS A 7 -1.53 1.36 -15.16
CA CYS A 7 -0.64 1.23 -13.99
C CYS A 7 -0.48 2.54 -13.19
N MET A 8 -0.74 3.71 -13.78
CA MET A 8 -0.61 5.00 -13.09
C MET A 8 -1.86 5.40 -12.31
N GLU A 9 -3.02 4.82 -12.60
CA GLU A 9 -4.27 5.13 -11.87
C GLU A 9 -4.18 4.79 -10.37
N PRO A 10 -3.63 3.61 -9.96
CA PRO A 10 -3.40 3.32 -8.54
C PRO A 10 -2.43 4.29 -7.87
N VAL A 11 -1.39 4.76 -8.58
CA VAL A 11 -0.41 5.71 -8.03
C VAL A 11 -1.09 7.04 -7.69
N VAL A 12 -1.90 7.57 -8.61
CA VAL A 12 -2.68 8.81 -8.40
C VAL A 12 -3.69 8.63 -7.26
N LYS A 13 -4.37 7.48 -7.21
CA LYS A 13 -5.33 7.17 -6.15
C LYS A 13 -4.67 7.08 -4.78
N CYS A 14 -3.49 6.47 -4.69
CA CYS A 14 -2.71 6.35 -3.46
C CYS A 14 -2.33 7.73 -2.91
N LEU A 15 -1.78 8.63 -3.74
CA LEU A 15 -1.45 9.99 -3.32
C LEU A 15 -2.67 10.78 -2.85
N ARG A 16 -3.81 10.62 -3.52
CA ARG A 16 -5.07 11.26 -3.12
C ARG A 16 -5.54 10.75 -1.75
N ASP A 17 -5.49 9.45 -1.52
CA ASP A 17 -5.88 8.84 -0.25
C ASP A 17 -4.96 9.27 0.89
N ALA A 18 -3.66 9.37 0.62
CA ALA A 18 -2.65 9.87 1.55
C ALA A 18 -2.74 11.40 1.76
N LYS A 19 -3.54 12.11 0.95
CA LYS A 19 -3.61 13.59 0.91
C LYS A 19 -2.23 14.23 0.70
N MET A 20 -1.39 13.58 -0.12
CA MET A 20 -0.03 14.01 -0.41
C MET A 20 0.07 14.55 -1.82
N ASP A 21 0.82 15.64 -1.98
CA ASP A 21 1.24 16.10 -3.30
C ASP A 21 2.41 15.24 -3.81
N LYS A 22 2.47 15.01 -5.12
CA LYS A 22 3.54 14.20 -5.72
C LYS A 22 4.95 14.77 -5.48
N SER A 23 5.07 16.09 -5.24
CA SER A 23 6.35 16.73 -4.92
C SER A 23 6.90 16.37 -3.54
N THR A 24 6.06 15.92 -2.61
CA THR A 24 6.49 15.53 -1.26
C THR A 24 6.98 14.08 -1.18
N VAL A 25 6.88 13.33 -2.28
CA VAL A 25 7.50 12.01 -2.40
C VAL A 25 9.00 12.18 -2.48
N HIS A 26 9.74 11.61 -1.52
CA HIS A 26 11.20 11.72 -1.46
C HIS A 26 11.87 10.76 -2.43
N ASP A 27 11.48 9.49 -2.39
CA ASP A 27 12.05 8.41 -3.19
C ASP A 27 10.97 7.60 -3.92
N VAL A 28 11.35 7.06 -5.07
CA VAL A 28 10.52 6.13 -5.85
C VAL A 28 11.28 4.82 -5.99
N VAL A 29 10.84 3.79 -5.25
CA VAL A 29 11.43 2.45 -5.28
C VAL A 29 10.64 1.55 -6.21
N LEU A 30 11.34 0.85 -7.10
CA LEU A 30 10.74 -0.08 -8.06
C LEU A 30 10.98 -1.52 -7.63
N VAL A 31 9.91 -2.31 -7.60
CA VAL A 31 9.94 -3.72 -7.17
C VAL A 31 9.18 -4.59 -8.18
N GLY A 32 9.71 -5.78 -8.45
CA GLY A 32 9.19 -6.76 -9.41
C GLY A 32 9.84 -6.66 -10.79
N GLY A 33 10.11 -7.80 -11.43
CA GLY A 33 10.87 -7.87 -12.69
C GLY A 33 10.28 -7.07 -13.86
N SER A 34 8.96 -6.88 -13.91
CA SER A 34 8.29 -6.05 -14.93
C SER A 34 8.70 -4.58 -14.88
N THR A 35 9.27 -4.10 -13.76
CA THR A 35 9.80 -2.74 -13.65
C THR A 35 11.03 -2.51 -14.53
N ARG A 36 11.68 -3.57 -15.05
CA ARG A 36 12.79 -3.48 -16.00
C ARG A 36 12.36 -3.00 -17.39
N ILE A 37 11.06 -3.02 -17.69
CA ILE A 37 10.53 -2.55 -18.98
C ILE A 37 10.77 -1.03 -19.10
N PRO A 38 11.45 -0.54 -20.15
CA PRO A 38 11.79 0.88 -20.29
C PRO A 38 10.59 1.83 -20.17
N ARG A 39 9.42 1.41 -20.67
CA ARG A 39 8.20 2.22 -20.57
C ARG A 39 7.67 2.31 -19.14
N VAL A 40 7.83 1.27 -18.33
CA VAL A 40 7.42 1.25 -16.92
C VAL A 40 8.34 2.12 -16.07
N LEU A 41 9.60 2.30 -16.46
CA LEU A 41 10.52 3.25 -15.84
C LEU A 41 10.16 4.71 -16.17
N GLN A 42 9.88 4.99 -17.44
CA GLN A 42 9.57 6.36 -17.88
C GLN A 42 8.30 6.93 -17.23
N LEU A 43 7.26 6.13 -17.08
CA LEU A 43 5.97 6.60 -16.57
C LEU A 43 6.03 7.24 -15.17
N PRO A 44 6.57 6.60 -14.12
CA PRO A 44 6.73 7.22 -12.82
C PRO A 44 7.73 8.37 -12.87
N GLN A 45 8.81 8.28 -13.66
CA GLN A 45 9.76 9.39 -13.81
C GLN A 45 9.09 10.65 -14.36
N ASP A 46 8.31 10.53 -15.45
CA ASP A 46 7.50 11.62 -16.01
C ASP A 46 6.48 12.15 -15.00
N PHE A 47 5.81 11.23 -14.28
CA PHE A 47 4.78 11.58 -13.30
C PHE A 47 5.34 12.37 -12.12
N PHE A 48 6.50 11.97 -11.59
CA PHE A 48 7.21 12.63 -10.49
C PHE A 48 8.19 13.72 -10.97
N ASN A 49 7.88 14.40 -12.08
CA ASN A 49 8.61 15.56 -12.60
C ASN A 49 10.10 15.31 -12.88
N GLY A 50 10.43 14.15 -13.43
CA GLY A 50 11.80 13.77 -13.78
C GLY A 50 12.65 13.24 -12.63
N LYS A 51 12.07 13.05 -11.44
CA LYS A 51 12.77 12.51 -10.25
C LYS A 51 13.48 11.20 -10.58
N ASP A 52 14.72 11.06 -10.09
CA ASP A 52 15.49 9.83 -10.21
C ASP A 52 14.83 8.67 -9.46
N LEU A 53 14.72 7.53 -10.14
CA LEU A 53 14.18 6.31 -9.57
C LEU A 53 15.28 5.59 -8.78
N CYS A 54 14.93 5.04 -7.62
CA CYS A 54 15.86 4.31 -6.76
C CYS A 54 16.27 2.99 -7.44
N LYS A 55 17.58 2.84 -7.70
CA LYS A 55 18.18 1.66 -8.34
C LYS A 55 19.12 0.88 -7.41
N SER A 56 19.23 1.29 -6.15
CA SER A 56 20.11 0.65 -5.15
C SER A 56 19.55 -0.68 -4.63
N ILE A 57 18.29 -1.00 -4.94
CA ILE A 57 17.59 -2.20 -4.48
C ILE A 57 17.34 -3.13 -5.67
N ASN A 58 17.64 -4.41 -5.50
CA ASN A 58 17.34 -5.43 -6.50
C ASN A 58 15.81 -5.66 -6.58
N PRO A 59 15.15 -5.37 -7.72
CA PRO A 59 13.69 -5.43 -7.82
C PRO A 59 13.14 -6.86 -7.66
N ASP A 60 13.94 -7.89 -7.93
CA ASP A 60 13.48 -9.28 -7.86
C ASP A 60 13.60 -9.87 -6.44
N GLU A 61 14.41 -9.27 -5.57
CA GLU A 61 14.72 -9.79 -4.23
C GLU A 61 14.20 -8.88 -3.10
N ALA A 62 13.83 -7.64 -3.39
CA ALA A 62 13.45 -6.63 -2.39
C ALA A 62 12.36 -7.13 -1.43
N VAL A 63 11.35 -7.83 -1.96
CA VAL A 63 10.23 -8.35 -1.16
C VAL A 63 10.70 -9.45 -0.21
N ALA A 64 11.51 -10.40 -0.71
CA ALA A 64 12.05 -11.48 0.11
C ALA A 64 13.00 -10.95 1.19
N TYR A 65 13.80 -9.94 0.85
CA TYR A 65 14.68 -9.26 1.80
C TYR A 65 13.89 -8.60 2.93
N GLY A 66 12.86 -7.81 2.60
CA GLY A 66 11.99 -7.18 3.61
C GLY A 66 11.27 -8.20 4.50
N ALA A 67 10.79 -9.30 3.92
CA ALA A 67 10.17 -10.39 4.67
C ALA A 67 11.15 -11.08 5.63
N ALA A 68 12.41 -11.28 5.21
CA ALA A 68 13.45 -11.84 6.08
C ALA A 68 13.78 -10.91 7.26
N VAL A 69 13.84 -9.59 7.02
CA VAL A 69 14.00 -8.60 8.09
C VAL A 69 12.82 -8.66 9.06
N GLN A 70 11.58 -8.70 8.56
CA GLN A 70 10.39 -8.84 9.41
C GLN A 70 10.39 -10.16 10.20
N SER A 71 10.88 -11.25 9.62
CA SER A 71 11.01 -12.54 10.31
C SER A 71 12.02 -12.47 11.45
N ALA A 72 13.16 -11.81 11.25
CA ALA A 72 14.17 -11.57 12.29
C ALA A 72 13.58 -10.81 13.48
N ILE A 73 12.77 -9.77 13.21
CA ILE A 73 12.05 -9.01 14.26
C ILE A 73 11.15 -9.92 15.09
N LEU A 74 10.34 -10.76 14.42
CA LEU A 74 9.39 -11.65 15.09
C LEU A 74 10.08 -12.77 15.89
N SER A 75 11.22 -13.27 15.41
CA SER A 75 12.02 -14.28 16.10
C SER A 75 12.87 -13.70 17.24
N GLY A 76 13.00 -12.37 17.34
CA GLY A 76 13.92 -11.72 18.26
C GLY A 76 15.40 -11.88 17.89
N GLU A 77 15.69 -12.38 16.68
CA GLU A 77 17.04 -12.59 16.17
C GLU A 77 17.49 -11.37 15.37
N GLY A 78 18.59 -10.71 15.76
CA GLY A 78 19.09 -9.55 15.02
C GLY A 78 19.86 -8.56 15.89
N ASN A 79 20.27 -7.44 15.28
CA ASN A 79 20.87 -6.31 15.99
C ASN A 79 19.77 -5.40 16.56
N GLU A 80 20.08 -4.57 17.56
CA GLU A 80 19.17 -3.60 18.19
C GLU A 80 18.40 -2.76 17.16
N LYS A 81 19.08 -2.35 16.08
CA LYS A 81 18.47 -1.59 14.97
C LYS A 81 17.28 -2.27 14.29
N VAL A 82 17.24 -3.60 14.31
CA VAL A 82 16.16 -4.39 13.71
C VAL A 82 15.01 -4.51 14.71
N GLN A 83 15.32 -4.65 16.01
CA GLN A 83 14.30 -4.80 17.06
C GLN A 83 13.46 -3.53 17.28
N ASP A 84 14.01 -2.35 17.03
CA ASP A 84 13.30 -1.07 17.17
C ASP A 84 12.37 -0.73 15.98
N LEU A 85 12.25 -1.60 14.98
CA LEU A 85 11.45 -1.33 13.80
C LEU A 85 9.95 -1.57 14.09
N LEU A 86 9.17 -0.50 14.03
CA LEU A 86 7.70 -0.55 14.11
C LEU A 86 7.08 -0.55 12.70
N LEU A 87 6.25 -1.54 12.42
CA LEU A 87 5.47 -1.62 11.19
C LEU A 87 4.00 -1.28 11.48
N LEU A 88 3.49 -0.24 10.82
CA LEU A 88 2.08 0.12 10.82
C LEU A 88 1.55 -0.05 9.40
N ASP A 89 0.64 -1.00 9.22
CA ASP A 89 0.01 -1.29 7.93
C ASP A 89 -1.48 -0.93 7.94
N VAL A 90 -2.16 -1.01 6.81
CA VAL A 90 -3.56 -0.60 6.64
C VAL A 90 -4.40 -1.61 5.84
N THR A 91 -5.72 -1.55 5.99
CA THR A 91 -6.65 -2.34 5.17
C THR A 91 -6.71 -1.81 3.73
N PRO A 92 -6.62 -2.66 2.67
CA PRO A 92 -6.59 -2.16 1.28
C PRO A 92 -7.98 -1.77 0.74
N LEU A 93 -9.05 -2.32 1.32
CA LEU A 93 -10.44 -2.09 0.93
C LEU A 93 -11.31 -1.86 2.15
N SER A 94 -12.43 -1.18 1.92
CA SER A 94 -13.45 -0.97 2.94
C SER A 94 -14.16 -2.28 3.23
N LEU A 95 -14.23 -2.67 4.50
CA LEU A 95 -14.96 -3.83 4.98
C LEU A 95 -16.32 -3.37 5.52
N GLY A 96 -17.37 -4.06 5.11
CA GLY A 96 -18.76 -3.70 5.41
C GLY A 96 -19.69 -4.89 5.22
N LEU A 97 -20.97 -4.72 5.59
CA LEU A 97 -22.03 -5.70 5.33
C LEU A 97 -23.17 -5.05 4.55
N GLU A 98 -23.96 -5.89 3.92
CA GLU A 98 -25.19 -5.48 3.24
C GLU A 98 -26.29 -5.22 4.26
N THR A 99 -26.87 -4.02 4.20
CA THR A 99 -27.99 -3.58 5.03
C THR A 99 -29.29 -3.54 4.24
N ALA A 100 -30.43 -3.40 4.94
CA ALA A 100 -31.75 -3.35 4.33
C ALA A 100 -31.79 -2.35 3.15
N GLY A 101 -32.35 -2.79 2.02
CA GLY A 101 -32.32 -2.03 0.77
C GLY A 101 -31.13 -2.34 -0.16
N GLY A 102 -30.32 -3.36 0.16
CA GLY A 102 -29.21 -3.82 -0.70
C GLY A 102 -28.01 -2.88 -0.72
N VAL A 103 -27.87 -2.05 0.32
CA VAL A 103 -26.82 -1.03 0.42
C VAL A 103 -25.69 -1.55 1.31
N MET A 104 -24.45 -1.41 0.84
CA MET A 104 -23.26 -1.72 1.64
C MET A 104 -23.05 -0.63 2.70
N THR A 105 -23.09 -1.01 3.97
CA THR A 105 -22.67 -0.17 5.09
C THR A 105 -21.23 -0.52 5.46
N VAL A 106 -20.32 0.44 5.41
CA VAL A 106 -18.88 0.29 5.69
C VAL A 106 -18.60 0.43 7.18
N PHE A 107 -17.79 -0.48 7.73
CA PHE A 107 -17.33 -0.51 9.12
C PHE A 107 -15.87 -0.16 9.27
N ILE A 108 -15.02 -0.82 8.50
CA ILE A 108 -13.60 -0.54 8.49
C ILE A 108 -13.33 0.09 7.14
N PRO A 109 -13.22 1.43 7.04
CA PRO A 109 -12.85 2.08 5.79
C PRO A 109 -11.52 1.54 5.27
N ARG A 110 -11.33 1.57 3.95
CA ARG A 110 -10.00 1.34 3.38
C ARG A 110 -8.98 2.34 3.98
N ASN A 111 -7.73 1.93 4.01
CA ASN A 111 -6.61 2.64 4.60
C ASN A 111 -6.71 2.83 6.13
N THR A 112 -7.54 2.02 6.83
CA THR A 112 -7.56 2.00 8.30
C THR A 112 -6.37 1.22 8.83
N THR A 113 -5.62 1.78 9.78
CA THR A 113 -4.46 1.13 10.41
C THR A 113 -4.85 -0.18 11.09
N ILE A 114 -4.02 -1.21 10.92
CA ILE A 114 -4.19 -2.50 11.61
C ILE A 114 -3.20 -2.64 12.78
N PRO A 115 -3.60 -3.31 13.88
CA PRO A 115 -4.87 -3.97 14.12
C PRO A 115 -6.03 -3.00 14.43
N THR A 116 -7.26 -3.33 14.00
CA THR A 116 -8.48 -2.53 14.25
C THR A 116 -9.69 -3.44 14.55
N LYS A 117 -10.70 -2.91 15.25
CA LYS A 117 -11.95 -3.61 15.62
C LYS A 117 -13.13 -2.63 15.60
N GLU A 118 -14.25 -3.02 14.99
CA GLU A 118 -15.54 -2.30 15.03
C GLU A 118 -16.66 -3.17 15.64
N GLN A 119 -17.73 -2.55 16.20
CA GLN A 119 -18.78 -3.28 16.92
C GLN A 119 -20.17 -2.60 17.02
N VAL A 120 -21.19 -3.49 17.08
CA VAL A 120 -22.64 -3.43 17.47
C VAL A 120 -23.70 -2.96 16.43
N PHE A 121 -24.70 -3.83 16.20
CA PHE A 121 -25.91 -3.62 15.38
C PHE A 121 -27.20 -3.89 16.17
N SER A 122 -28.31 -3.27 15.74
CA SER A 122 -29.67 -3.56 16.20
C SER A 122 -30.52 -4.15 15.07
N THR A 123 -31.69 -4.69 15.41
CA THR A 123 -32.66 -5.22 14.44
C THR A 123 -33.30 -4.09 13.62
N TYR A 124 -33.65 -4.40 12.37
CA TYR A 124 -34.28 -3.44 11.44
C TYR A 124 -35.82 -3.43 11.55
N SER A 125 -36.44 -4.49 12.10
CA SER A 125 -37.89 -4.58 12.28
C SER A 125 -38.24 -5.41 13.52
N ASP A 126 -39.37 -5.07 14.15
CA ASP A 126 -39.98 -5.84 15.24
C ASP A 126 -40.72 -7.08 14.72
N ASN A 127 -40.93 -8.07 15.61
CA ASN A 127 -41.60 -9.34 15.35
C ASN A 127 -43.08 -9.19 14.94
#